data_AF-A0A2E5WL01-F1
#
_entry.id   AF-A0A2E5WL01-F1
#
_cell.length_a   1.000
_cell.length_b   1.000
_cell.length_c   1.000
_cell.angle_alpha   90.00
_cell.angle_beta   90.00
_cell.angle_gamma   90.00
#
_symmetry.space_group_name_H-M   'P 1'
#
loop_
_entity.id
_entity.type
_entity.pdbx_description
1 polymer ?
#
loop_
_entity_poly.entity_id
_entity_poly.type
_entity_poly.pdbx_seq_one_letter_code
_entity_poly.pdbx_strand_id
1 'polypeptide(L)'
;MEIKAMANGEFLIKYENGKVSIDPQSSNDANLTLYTKGDAKFKKGLSLDWPGEYEAENVLCTCIQILKDEKEHRVLSLEIEGFRVAFMGKLNTLIPDKIIKNLSAVEILVLPLSMSVKDMQVLVEEIEPNVTLIVKDDSYKDSEGIVKYEKYLKILGQENIEPLDSLKIKKKDDLETLNNFILLNV
;
A
#
# COMPACT_ATOMS: atom_id res chain seq x y z
N MET A 1 -11.81 -9.81 -2.87
CA MET A 1 -10.67 -9.30 -2.07
C MET A 1 -11.12 -8.37 -0.93
N GLU A 2 -10.48 -8.46 0.23
CA GLU A 2 -10.59 -7.53 1.37
C GLU A 2 -9.19 -7.03 1.75
N ILE A 3 -8.96 -5.71 1.76
CA ILE A 3 -7.71 -5.08 2.21
C ILE A 3 -7.98 -4.41 3.55
N LYS A 4 -7.18 -4.74 4.57
CA LYS A 4 -7.25 -4.14 5.89
C LYS A 4 -5.88 -3.59 6.31
N ALA A 5 -5.87 -2.34 6.76
CA ALA A 5 -4.71 -1.76 7.44
C ALA A 5 -4.72 -2.19 8.92
N MET A 6 -3.53 -2.42 9.45
CA MET A 6 -3.28 -2.84 10.82
C MET A 6 -2.20 -1.95 11.45
N ALA A 7 -2.04 -2.02 12.76
CA ALA A 7 -1.08 -1.20 13.49
C ALA A 7 0.35 -1.30 12.93
N ASN A 8 1.08 -0.19 13.02
CA ASN A 8 2.49 -0.06 12.63
C ASN A 8 2.79 -0.27 11.13
N GLY A 9 1.79 -0.14 10.27
CA GLY A 9 1.92 -0.27 8.81
C GLY A 9 1.86 -1.70 8.30
N GLU A 10 1.36 -2.64 9.12
CA GLU A 10 1.00 -3.97 8.65
C GLU A 10 -0.28 -3.88 7.79
N PHE A 11 -0.35 -4.69 6.73
CA PHE A 11 -1.58 -4.89 5.98
C PHE A 11 -1.90 -6.37 5.88
N LEU A 12 -3.21 -6.67 5.89
CA LEU A 12 -3.74 -7.99 5.62
C LEU A 12 -4.67 -7.91 4.42
N ILE A 13 -4.35 -8.70 3.38
CA ILE A 13 -5.21 -8.89 2.22
C ILE A 13 -5.81 -10.29 2.33
N LYS A 14 -7.14 -10.39 2.34
CA LYS A 14 -7.84 -11.67 2.20
C LYS A 14 -8.42 -11.78 0.80
N TYR A 15 -8.28 -12.95 0.21
CA TYR A 15 -8.84 -13.33 -1.07
C TYR A 15 -9.47 -14.72 -0.94
N GLU A 16 -10.15 -15.19 -1.99
CA GLU A 16 -10.96 -16.41 -1.98
C GLU A 16 -10.20 -17.63 -1.44
N ASN A 17 -8.93 -17.75 -1.81
CA ASN A 17 -8.11 -18.93 -1.53
C ASN A 17 -7.01 -18.70 -0.49
N GLY A 18 -6.95 -17.54 0.17
CA GLY A 18 -5.88 -17.30 1.13
C GLY A 18 -5.75 -15.88 1.67
N LYS A 19 -4.59 -15.63 2.27
CA LYS A 19 -4.23 -14.36 2.90
C LYS A 19 -2.80 -13.97 2.55
N VAL A 20 -2.61 -12.69 2.23
CA VAL A 20 -1.29 -12.04 2.12
C VAL A 20 -1.12 -11.09 3.30
N SER A 21 0.02 -11.19 3.99
CA SER A 21 0.41 -10.23 5.01
C SER A 21 1.60 -9.41 4.51
N ILE A 22 1.52 -8.09 4.70
CA ILE A 22 2.58 -7.15 4.33
C ILE A 22 3.09 -6.50 5.61
N ASP A 23 4.40 -6.54 5.81
CA ASP A 23 5.09 -6.00 6.99
C ASP A 23 4.51 -6.43 8.35
N PRO A 24 4.30 -7.75 8.60
CA PRO A 24 3.72 -8.22 9.84
C PRO A 24 4.55 -7.84 11.06
N GLN A 25 3.87 -7.47 12.15
CA GLN A 25 4.50 -7.20 13.45
C GLN A 25 4.52 -8.42 14.38
N SER A 26 3.78 -9.47 14.03
CA SER A 26 3.75 -10.74 14.77
C SER A 26 3.44 -11.90 13.82
N SER A 27 3.63 -13.13 14.29
CA SER A 27 3.23 -14.30 13.50
C SER A 27 1.71 -14.28 13.27
N ASN A 28 1.29 -14.49 12.01
CA ASN A 28 -0.11 -14.70 11.65
C ASN A 28 -0.29 -16.01 10.87
N ASP A 29 -1.48 -16.21 10.30
CA ASP A 29 -1.86 -17.39 9.51
C ASP A 29 -1.86 -17.10 7.99
N ALA A 30 -1.12 -16.08 7.54
CA ALA A 30 -1.03 -15.75 6.13
C ALA A 30 -0.30 -16.84 5.33
N ASN A 31 -0.76 -17.08 4.10
CA ASN A 31 -0.13 -18.01 3.15
C ASN A 31 1.17 -17.41 2.61
N LEU A 32 1.13 -16.10 2.32
CA LEU A 32 2.23 -15.33 1.76
C LEU A 32 2.54 -14.13 2.66
N THR A 33 3.82 -13.96 2.98
CA THR A 33 4.31 -12.80 3.73
C THR A 33 5.29 -12.00 2.88
N LEU A 34 5.07 -10.68 2.80
CA LEU A 34 5.87 -9.74 2.03
C LEU A 34 6.40 -8.61 2.93
N TYR A 35 7.51 -7.99 2.54
CA TYR A 35 8.11 -6.90 3.30
C TYR A 35 8.47 -5.73 2.41
N THR A 36 8.18 -4.53 2.88
CA THR A 36 8.56 -3.27 2.20
C THR A 36 9.92 -2.74 2.66
N LYS A 37 10.67 -3.53 3.45
CA LYS A 37 11.99 -3.20 4.02
C LYS A 37 12.92 -4.42 4.06
N GLY A 38 14.24 -4.17 4.02
CA GLY A 38 15.29 -5.20 4.01
C GLY A 38 15.41 -6.09 5.27
N ASP A 39 14.88 -5.65 6.42
CA ASP A 39 15.07 -6.34 7.71
C ASP A 39 13.82 -7.13 8.15
N ALA A 40 13.45 -8.17 7.39
CA ALA A 40 12.33 -9.04 7.72
C ALA A 40 12.56 -9.83 9.02
N LYS A 41 11.78 -9.52 10.08
CA LYS A 41 11.93 -10.16 11.42
C LYS A 41 11.03 -11.37 11.65
N PHE A 42 9.92 -11.50 10.94
CA PHE A 42 8.86 -12.47 11.25
C PHE A 42 8.51 -13.34 10.04
N LYS A 43 9.21 -14.46 9.84
CA LYS A 43 8.98 -15.35 8.70
C LYS A 43 8.12 -16.54 9.12
N LYS A 44 6.88 -16.62 8.60
CA LYS A 44 6.02 -17.81 8.68
C LYS A 44 5.24 -17.95 7.37
N GLY A 45 5.04 -19.18 6.91
CA GLY A 45 4.57 -19.44 5.55
C GLY A 45 5.65 -19.15 4.50
N LEU A 46 5.25 -18.94 3.25
CA LEU A 46 6.16 -18.48 2.21
C LEU A 46 6.47 -16.99 2.43
N SER A 47 7.74 -16.66 2.61
CA SER A 47 8.21 -15.31 2.87
C SER A 47 9.03 -14.82 1.68
N LEU A 48 8.58 -13.74 1.04
CA LEU A 48 9.32 -13.08 -0.03
C LEU A 48 9.96 -11.81 0.52
N ASP A 49 11.24 -11.93 0.84
CA ASP A 49 12.05 -10.89 1.48
C ASP A 49 13.22 -10.44 0.62
N TRP A 50 13.13 -10.64 -0.70
CA TRP A 50 14.10 -10.19 -1.67
C TRP A 50 13.39 -9.50 -2.86
N PRO A 51 14.05 -8.55 -3.54
CA PRO A 51 13.53 -7.98 -4.78
C PRO A 51 13.44 -9.02 -5.90
N GLY A 52 12.40 -8.92 -6.72
CA GLY A 52 12.14 -9.85 -7.82
C GLY A 52 10.67 -9.96 -8.17
N GLU A 53 10.38 -10.85 -9.12
CA GLU A 53 9.02 -11.25 -9.49
C GLU A 53 8.77 -12.67 -8.99
N TYR A 54 7.60 -12.88 -8.42
CA TYR A 54 7.23 -14.12 -7.77
C TYR A 54 5.78 -14.46 -8.08
N GLU A 55 5.48 -15.75 -8.12
CA GLU A 55 4.12 -16.28 -8.19
C GLU A 55 3.95 -17.30 -7.08
N ALA A 56 2.96 -17.09 -6.21
CA ALA A 56 2.62 -18.04 -5.17
C ALA A 56 1.15 -17.92 -4.80
N GLU A 57 0.47 -19.06 -4.61
CA GLU A 57 -0.93 -19.08 -4.13
C GLU A 57 -1.89 -18.22 -4.99
N ASN A 58 -1.67 -18.19 -6.31
CA ASN A 58 -2.39 -17.33 -7.28
C ASN A 58 -2.24 -15.82 -7.03
N VAL A 59 -1.15 -15.42 -6.40
CA VAL A 59 -0.73 -14.03 -6.24
C VAL A 59 0.54 -13.82 -7.06
N LEU A 60 0.47 -12.95 -8.07
CA LEU A 60 1.66 -12.44 -8.73
C LEU A 60 2.19 -11.26 -7.90
N CYS A 61 3.46 -11.27 -7.57
CA CYS A 61 4.10 -10.24 -6.77
C CYS A 61 5.35 -9.73 -7.46
N THR A 62 5.40 -8.43 -7.74
CA THR A 62 6.60 -7.71 -8.15
C THR A 62 7.11 -6.90 -6.96
N CYS A 63 8.31 -7.22 -6.49
CA CYS A 63 9.00 -6.53 -5.41
C CYS A 63 10.17 -5.73 -5.98
N ILE A 64 10.06 -4.41 -5.98
CA ILE A 64 11.04 -3.51 -6.58
C ILE A 64 11.89 -2.86 -5.49
N GLN A 65 13.21 -3.07 -5.55
CA GLN A 65 14.15 -2.47 -4.61
C GLN A 65 14.29 -0.97 -4.85
N ILE A 66 14.26 -0.20 -3.77
CA ILE A 66 14.56 1.22 -3.72
C ILE A 66 15.65 1.42 -2.66
N LEU A 67 16.86 1.78 -3.09
CA LEU A 67 17.96 2.11 -2.18
C LEU A 67 17.94 3.61 -1.90
N LYS A 68 17.79 3.99 -0.63
CA LYS A 68 17.83 5.38 -0.20
C LYS A 68 18.54 5.50 1.15
N ASP A 69 19.47 6.45 1.28
CA ASP A 69 20.19 6.73 2.54
C ASP A 69 20.78 5.45 3.16
N GLU A 70 21.34 4.58 2.32
CA GLU A 70 21.89 3.25 2.68
C GLU A 70 20.88 2.26 3.28
N LYS A 71 19.59 2.59 3.24
CA LYS A 71 18.48 1.72 3.65
C LYS A 71 17.76 1.17 2.44
N GLU A 72 17.42 -0.11 2.54
CA GLU A 72 16.61 -0.79 1.55
C GLU A 72 15.12 -0.63 1.86
N HIS A 73 14.42 0.00 0.92
CA HIS A 73 12.97 0.03 0.84
C HIS A 73 12.52 -0.81 -0.35
N ARG A 74 11.28 -1.29 -0.33
CA ARG A 74 10.69 -2.02 -1.43
C ARG A 74 9.29 -1.52 -1.72
N VAL A 75 9.01 -1.34 -3.01
CA VAL A 75 7.66 -1.17 -3.52
C VAL A 75 7.14 -2.54 -3.90
N LEU A 76 5.91 -2.87 -3.51
CA LEU A 76 5.26 -4.11 -3.88
C LEU A 76 4.14 -3.80 -4.87
N SER A 77 4.02 -4.59 -5.93
CA SER A 77 2.85 -4.65 -6.79
C SER A 77 2.31 -6.08 -6.78
N LEU A 78 1.05 -6.23 -6.41
CA LEU A 78 0.38 -7.52 -6.28
C LEU A 78 -0.74 -7.62 -7.29
N GLU A 79 -0.81 -8.73 -8.02
CA GLU A 79 -1.99 -9.11 -8.80
C GLU A 79 -2.71 -10.24 -8.07
N ILE A 80 -3.92 -9.97 -7.59
CA ILE A 80 -4.72 -10.89 -6.78
C ILE A 80 -6.16 -10.81 -7.28
N GLU A 81 -6.76 -11.95 -7.66
CA GLU A 81 -8.13 -12.02 -8.20
C GLU A 81 -8.36 -11.06 -9.39
N GLY A 82 -7.31 -10.83 -10.20
CA GLY A 82 -7.35 -9.90 -11.34
C GLY A 82 -7.28 -8.42 -10.96
N PHE A 83 -7.08 -8.09 -9.67
CA PHE A 83 -6.84 -6.73 -9.19
C PHE A 83 -5.36 -6.46 -9.01
N ARG A 84 -4.89 -5.30 -9.49
CA ARG A 84 -3.51 -4.85 -9.25
C ARG A 84 -3.43 -3.82 -8.13
N VAL A 85 -2.73 -4.18 -7.06
CA VAL A 85 -2.57 -3.36 -5.84
C VAL A 85 -1.09 -3.02 -5.63
N ALA A 86 -0.77 -1.74 -5.50
CA ALA A 86 0.60 -1.31 -5.20
C ALA A 86 0.75 -0.77 -3.78
N PHE A 87 1.77 -1.24 -3.05
CA PHE A 87 2.12 -0.79 -1.72
C PHE A 87 3.45 -0.06 -1.75
N MET A 88 3.43 1.20 -1.32
CA MET A 88 4.62 2.06 -1.28
C MET A 88 5.43 1.92 0.03
N GLY A 89 4.97 1.07 0.96
CA GLY A 89 5.65 0.79 2.21
C GLY A 89 5.81 2.02 3.10
N LYS A 90 7.04 2.27 3.55
CA LYS A 90 7.40 3.46 4.35
C LYS A 90 8.33 4.42 3.59
N LEU A 91 8.17 4.50 2.28
CA LEU A 91 8.92 5.46 1.46
C LEU A 91 8.60 6.89 1.92
N ASN A 92 9.63 7.73 1.96
CA ASN A 92 9.52 9.15 2.32
C ASN A 92 9.91 10.07 1.16
N THR A 93 9.93 9.55 -0.06
CA THR A 93 10.41 10.24 -1.27
C THR A 93 9.80 9.64 -2.52
N LEU A 94 9.79 10.42 -3.59
CA LEU A 94 9.35 9.96 -4.90
C LEU A 94 10.25 8.83 -5.42
N ILE A 95 9.65 7.87 -6.12
CA ILE A 95 10.37 6.81 -6.82
C ILE A 95 10.70 7.27 -8.26
N PRO A 96 11.80 6.78 -8.86
CA PRO A 96 12.15 7.10 -10.24
C PRO A 96 11.02 6.77 -11.23
N ASP A 97 10.82 7.61 -12.25
CA ASP A 97 9.80 7.42 -13.29
C ASP A 97 9.84 6.04 -13.96
N LYS A 98 11.05 5.47 -14.11
CA LYS A 98 11.22 4.11 -14.66
C LYS A 98 10.47 3.07 -13.81
N ILE A 99 10.45 3.25 -12.50
CA ILE A 99 9.75 2.37 -11.56
C ILE A 99 8.25 2.63 -11.62
N ILE A 100 7.83 3.90 -11.66
CA ILE A 100 6.41 4.26 -11.82
C ILE A 100 5.83 3.61 -13.09
N LYS A 101 6.54 3.70 -14.22
CA LYS A 101 6.15 3.06 -15.48
C LYS A 101 6.05 1.54 -15.40
N ASN A 102 6.85 0.91 -14.52
CA ASN A 102 6.76 -0.54 -14.30
C ASN A 102 5.55 -0.92 -13.43
N LEU A 103 5.01 0.00 -12.62
CA LEU A 103 3.78 -0.16 -11.84
C LEU A 103 2.51 -0.01 -12.71
N SER A 104 2.58 -0.28 -14.01
CA SER A 104 1.48 -0.12 -14.95
C SER A 104 0.17 -0.73 -14.47
N ALA A 105 -0.97 -0.10 -14.80
CA ALA A 105 -2.33 -0.59 -14.52
C ALA A 105 -2.62 -0.90 -13.04
N VAL A 106 -2.03 -0.14 -12.11
CA VAL A 106 -2.40 -0.22 -10.69
C VAL A 106 -3.80 0.33 -10.50
N GLU A 107 -4.69 -0.51 -10.02
CA GLU A 107 -6.08 -0.13 -9.74
C GLU A 107 -6.22 0.44 -8.32
N ILE A 108 -5.41 -0.08 -7.39
CA ILE A 108 -5.42 0.33 -5.99
C ILE A 108 -4.01 0.72 -5.55
N LEU A 109 -3.82 1.99 -5.21
CA LEU A 109 -2.54 2.51 -4.71
C LEU A 109 -2.61 2.74 -3.20
N VAL A 110 -1.72 2.12 -2.43
CA VAL A 110 -1.59 2.34 -0.99
C VAL A 110 -0.45 3.31 -0.73
N LEU A 111 -0.81 4.53 -0.29
CA LEU A 111 0.14 5.62 -0.07
C LEU A 111 0.81 5.55 1.30
N PRO A 112 2.08 5.98 1.40
CA PRO A 112 2.79 6.03 2.66
C PRO A 112 2.70 7.43 3.29
N LEU A 113 2.19 7.54 4.52
CA LEU A 113 2.15 8.83 5.24
C LEU A 113 3.53 9.39 5.62
N SER A 114 4.58 8.58 5.50
CA SER A 114 5.97 9.03 5.63
C SER A 114 6.39 9.99 4.53
N MET A 115 5.74 9.95 3.37
CA MET A 115 6.01 10.82 2.23
C MET A 115 5.48 12.26 2.45
N SER A 116 5.97 13.21 1.66
CA SER A 116 5.41 14.56 1.64
C SER A 116 4.09 14.58 0.87
N VAL A 117 3.19 15.52 1.19
CA VAL A 117 1.92 15.68 0.45
C VAL A 117 2.17 15.87 -1.05
N LYS A 118 3.16 16.71 -1.40
CA LYS A 118 3.52 16.99 -2.78
C LYS A 118 3.94 15.73 -3.54
N ASP A 119 4.81 14.92 -2.95
CA ASP A 119 5.28 13.69 -3.61
C ASP A 119 4.15 12.66 -3.74
N MET A 120 3.25 12.59 -2.74
CA MET A 120 2.05 11.74 -2.83
C MET A 120 1.12 12.16 -3.96
N GLN A 121 0.97 13.47 -4.22
CA GLN A 121 0.18 13.97 -5.36
C GLN A 121 0.80 13.56 -6.68
N VAL A 122 2.11 13.78 -6.86
CA VAL A 122 2.83 13.37 -8.08
C VAL A 122 2.68 11.87 -8.32
N LEU A 123 2.78 11.05 -7.26
CA LEU A 123 2.63 9.60 -7.41
C LEU A 123 1.22 9.20 -7.86
N VAL A 124 0.16 9.83 -7.34
CA VAL A 124 -1.22 9.57 -7.76
C VAL A 124 -1.46 10.04 -9.19
N GLU A 125 -0.95 11.22 -9.56
CA GLU A 125 -1.06 11.78 -10.92
C GLU A 125 -0.35 10.92 -11.96
N GLU A 126 0.83 10.37 -11.64
CA GLU A 126 1.60 9.55 -12.58
C GLU A 126 1.12 8.10 -12.67
N ILE A 127 0.54 7.55 -11.60
CA ILE A 127 0.02 6.17 -11.58
C ILE A 127 -1.43 6.11 -12.08
N GLU A 128 -2.22 7.17 -11.87
CA GLU A 128 -3.66 7.24 -12.19
C GLU A 128 -4.47 6.03 -11.66
N PRO A 129 -4.39 5.69 -10.36
CA PRO A 129 -5.14 4.55 -9.83
C PRO A 129 -6.64 4.85 -9.77
N ASN A 130 -7.48 3.81 -9.88
CA ASN A 130 -8.91 3.94 -9.64
C ASN A 130 -9.19 4.36 -8.19
N VAL A 131 -8.45 3.78 -7.24
CA VAL A 131 -8.60 4.04 -5.80
C VAL A 131 -7.24 4.24 -5.16
N THR A 132 -7.14 5.30 -4.36
CA THR A 132 -6.01 5.60 -3.50
C THR A 132 -6.39 5.33 -2.05
N LEU A 133 -5.71 4.37 -1.43
CA LEU A 133 -5.84 4.03 -0.02
C LEU A 133 -4.84 4.84 0.81
N ILE A 134 -5.36 5.50 1.85
CA ILE A 134 -4.59 6.20 2.87
C ILE A 134 -4.91 5.56 4.21
N VAL A 135 -3.89 5.29 5.02
CA VAL A 135 -4.09 4.76 6.37
C VAL A 135 -4.23 5.92 7.35
N LYS A 136 -5.24 5.89 8.22
CA LYS A 136 -5.41 6.84 9.31
C LYS A 136 -4.35 6.56 10.39
N ASP A 137 -3.33 7.41 10.44
CA ASP A 137 -2.31 7.35 11.48
C ASP A 137 -2.06 8.75 12.05
N ASP A 138 -2.58 8.99 13.26
CA ASP A 138 -2.50 10.27 13.95
C ASP A 138 -1.08 10.58 14.47
N SER A 139 -0.14 9.62 14.37
CA SER A 139 1.26 9.82 14.75
C SER A 139 2.07 10.56 13.68
N TYR A 140 1.65 10.52 12.42
CA TYR A 140 2.30 11.25 11.33
C TYR A 140 1.83 12.70 11.28
N LYS A 141 2.55 13.56 12.00
CA LYS A 141 2.33 15.00 12.02
C LYS A 141 3.40 15.75 11.24
N ASP A 142 3.04 16.89 10.68
CA ASP A 142 4.02 17.82 10.12
C ASP A 142 4.68 18.70 11.20
N SER A 143 5.54 19.64 10.78
CA SER A 143 6.22 20.56 11.70
C SER A 143 5.29 21.48 12.48
N GLU A 144 4.05 21.65 12.01
CA GLU A 144 3.01 22.47 12.65
C GLU A 144 2.10 21.62 13.57
N GLY A 145 2.36 20.31 13.66
CA GLY A 145 1.57 19.38 14.46
C GLY A 145 0.27 18.93 13.79
N ILE A 146 0.04 19.30 12.53
CA ILE A 146 -1.14 18.90 11.75
C ILE A 146 -0.96 17.46 11.29
N VAL A 147 -2.01 16.66 11.41
CA VAL A 147 -1.99 15.26 10.97
C VAL A 147 -1.91 15.21 9.44
N LYS A 148 -0.92 14.47 8.92
CA LYS A 148 -0.57 14.51 7.49
C LYS A 148 -1.69 14.01 6.57
N TYR A 149 -2.43 12.97 6.94
CA TYR A 149 -3.53 12.50 6.10
C TYR A 149 -4.65 13.55 6.00
N GLU A 150 -4.97 14.24 7.09
CA GLU A 150 -5.97 15.32 7.08
C GLU A 150 -5.54 16.45 6.15
N LYS A 151 -4.26 16.85 6.24
CA LYS A 151 -3.68 17.87 5.33
C LYS A 151 -3.73 17.42 3.87
N TYR A 152 -3.41 16.16 3.59
CA TYR A 152 -3.47 15.59 2.24
C TYR A 152 -4.89 15.61 1.68
N LEU A 153 -5.87 15.08 2.43
CA LEU A 153 -7.27 15.05 2.03
C LEU A 153 -7.83 16.45 1.79
N LYS A 154 -7.51 17.41 2.67
CA LYS A 154 -7.93 18.81 2.51
C LYS A 154 -7.39 19.44 1.23
N ILE A 155 -6.13 19.20 0.88
CA ILE A 155 -5.52 19.72 -0.36
C ILE A 155 -6.21 19.16 -1.60
N LEU A 156 -6.69 17.91 -1.53
CA LEU A 156 -7.45 17.27 -2.59
C LEU A 156 -8.93 17.68 -2.64
N GLY A 157 -9.36 18.60 -1.79
CA GLY A 157 -10.77 18.98 -1.66
C GLY A 157 -11.68 17.86 -1.15
N GLN A 158 -11.08 16.81 -0.56
CA GLN A 158 -11.81 15.70 0.02
C GLN A 158 -12.13 16.02 1.47
N GLU A 159 -13.30 16.62 1.69
CA GLU A 159 -13.80 16.94 3.02
C GLU A 159 -14.73 15.82 3.51
N ASN A 160 -14.60 15.43 4.79
CA ASN A 160 -15.47 14.46 5.47
C ASN A 160 -15.40 13.01 4.94
N ILE A 161 -14.23 12.53 4.53
CA ILE A 161 -14.05 11.08 4.28
C ILE A 161 -14.12 10.34 5.62
N GLU A 162 -15.15 9.52 5.80
CA GLU A 162 -15.26 8.62 6.94
C GLU A 162 -14.27 7.45 6.80
N PRO A 163 -13.46 7.16 7.84
CA PRO A 163 -12.57 6.01 7.83
C PRO A 163 -13.32 4.68 7.77
N LEU A 164 -12.82 3.72 6.99
CA LEU A 164 -13.34 2.36 6.89
C LEU A 164 -12.41 1.36 7.61
N ASP A 165 -12.97 0.32 8.22
CA ASP A 165 -12.16 -0.73 8.85
C ASP A 165 -11.45 -1.64 7.83
N SER A 166 -11.95 -1.68 6.60
CA SER A 166 -11.40 -2.47 5.49
C SER A 166 -12.02 -2.02 4.17
N LEU A 167 -11.27 -2.15 3.08
CA LEU A 167 -11.78 -2.05 1.71
C LEU A 167 -12.19 -3.44 1.23
N LYS A 168 -13.45 -3.61 0.82
CA LYS A 168 -13.97 -4.87 0.28
C LYS A 168 -14.37 -4.67 -1.17
N ILE A 169 -13.82 -5.50 -2.04
CA ILE A 169 -14.06 -5.46 -3.49
C ILE A 169 -14.33 -6.89 -3.97
N LYS A 170 -15.39 -7.07 -4.75
CA LYS A 170 -15.77 -8.37 -5.32
C LYS A 170 -15.51 -8.44 -6.81
N LYS A 171 -15.67 -7.33 -7.52
CA LYS A 171 -15.48 -7.22 -8.98
C LYS A 171 -14.92 -5.85 -9.35
N LYS A 172 -14.34 -5.74 -10.55
CA LYS A 172 -13.71 -4.50 -11.04
C LYS A 172 -14.65 -3.29 -11.04
N ASP A 173 -15.91 -3.48 -11.46
CA ASP A 173 -16.90 -2.40 -11.46
C ASP A 173 -17.14 -1.78 -10.07
N ASP A 174 -16.86 -2.51 -8.99
CA ASP A 174 -17.04 -1.97 -7.65
C ASP A 174 -16.11 -0.74 -7.44
N LEU A 175 -14.93 -0.74 -8.07
CA LEU A 175 -13.96 0.36 -7.99
C LEU A 175 -14.49 1.67 -8.59
N GLU A 176 -15.33 1.61 -9.62
CA GLU A 176 -15.88 2.78 -10.29
C GLU A 176 -16.89 3.54 -9.43
N THR A 177 -17.48 2.85 -8.44
CA THR A 177 -18.49 3.43 -7.53
C THR A 177 -17.91 3.98 -6.23
N LEU A 178 -16.61 3.75 -5.99
CA LEU A 178 -15.92 4.19 -4.79
C LEU A 178 -15.46 5.64 -4.93
N ASN A 179 -15.22 6.30 -3.80
CA ASN A 179 -14.43 7.53 -3.81
C ASN A 179 -12.99 7.18 -4.24
N ASN A 180 -12.40 8.00 -5.10
CA ASN A 180 -11.01 7.89 -5.55
C ASN A 180 -10.02 7.89 -4.37
N PHE A 181 -10.41 8.42 -3.21
CA PHE A 181 -9.65 8.37 -1.97
C PHE A 181 -10.44 7.64 -0.89
N ILE A 182 -9.81 6.67 -0.26
CA ILE A 182 -10.37 5.91 0.86
C ILE A 182 -9.41 6.00 2.05
N LEU A 183 -9.97 6.35 3.20
CA LEU A 183 -9.26 6.37 4.46
C LEU A 183 -9.52 5.05 5.21
N LEU A 184 -8.48 4.34 5.61
CA LEU A 184 -8.60 3.10 6.39
C LEU A 184 -8.25 3.33 7.86
N ASN A 185 -9.03 2.76 8.78
CA ASN A 185 -8.67 2.66 10.20
C ASN A 185 -7.52 1.68 10.43
N VAL A 186 -6.88 1.82 11.59
CA VAL A 186 -5.79 0.99 12.10
C VAL A 186 -6.22 0.27 13.37
#